data_AF-A0A7C1FJE1-F1
#
_entry.id   AF-A0A7C1FJE1-F1
#
_cell.length_a   1.000
_cell.length_b   1.000
_cell.length_c   1.000
_cell.angle_alpha   90.00
_cell.angle_beta   90.00
_cell.angle_gamma   90.00
#
_symmetry.space_group_name_H-M   'P 1'
#
loop_
_entity.id
_entity.type
_entity.pdbx_description
1 polymer ?
#
loop_
_entity_poly.entity_id
_entity_poly.type
_entity_poly.pdbx_seq_one_letter_code
_entity_poly.pdbx_strand_id
1 'polypeptide(L)'
;MHYYTGVHIRDAANNNALLTPSYRWNPLQINWGTPDNYPPTMDHGGTYPISVEVQNTGISDWTCGYPNFSYVLTYRWAKAGHGEVTGSSWASVCGTLKGDPSPMVNLTIQNIPNWGAGAYTIRFDIYVTSAYGNFWFSERGWRSYDVSVCVGGPCKGFIPAVRKDYP
;
A
#
# COMPACT_ATOMS: atom_id res chain seq x y z
N MET A 1 -0.24 -11.50 -11.98
CA MET A 1 -1.17 -12.54 -11.49
C MET A 1 -0.56 -13.19 -10.24
N HIS A 2 -1.03 -12.86 -9.04
CA HIS A 2 -0.51 -13.41 -7.78
C HIS A 2 -1.62 -13.54 -6.72
N TYR A 3 -2.25 -14.73 -6.74
CA TYR A 3 -2.77 -15.53 -5.62
C TYR A 3 -3.62 -14.89 -4.51
N TYR A 4 -4.94 -14.87 -4.71
CA TYR A 4 -5.84 -15.34 -3.65
C TYR A 4 -5.89 -16.87 -3.70
N THR A 5 -5.13 -17.55 -2.84
CA THR A 5 -5.12 -19.02 -2.78
C THR A 5 -6.16 -19.61 -1.82
N GLY A 6 -6.85 -18.77 -1.03
CA GLY A 6 -7.65 -19.24 0.10
C GLY A 6 -6.82 -19.97 1.18
N VAL A 7 -5.48 -19.89 1.11
CA VAL A 7 -4.59 -20.52 2.08
C VAL A 7 -4.49 -19.66 3.32
N HIS A 8 -4.64 -20.32 4.47
CA HIS A 8 -4.51 -19.71 5.78
C HIS A 8 -3.51 -20.48 6.62
N ILE A 9 -2.64 -19.75 7.31
CA ILE A 9 -1.82 -20.32 8.38
C ILE A 9 -2.75 -20.52 9.58
N ARG A 10 -2.69 -21.71 10.18
CA ARG A 10 -3.51 -22.12 11.32
C ARG A 10 -2.63 -22.60 12.45
N ASP A 11 -3.02 -22.26 13.67
CA ASP A 11 -2.38 -22.77 14.87
C ASP A 11 -2.97 -24.15 15.21
N ALA A 12 -2.21 -25.21 14.91
CA ALA A 12 -2.61 -26.59 15.20
C ALA A 12 -2.78 -26.86 16.71
N ALA A 13 -2.08 -26.12 17.57
CA ALA A 13 -2.16 -26.28 19.02
C ALA A 13 -3.35 -25.55 19.64
N ASN A 14 -3.92 -24.57 18.92
CA ASN A 14 -5.07 -23.79 19.36
C ASN A 14 -6.30 -24.06 18.47
N ASN A 15 -6.78 -25.30 18.46
CA ASN A 15 -8.00 -25.70 17.74
C ASN A 15 -8.04 -25.24 16.26
N ASN A 16 -6.89 -25.27 15.57
CA ASN A 16 -6.76 -24.81 14.18
C ASN A 16 -7.18 -23.34 13.96
N ALA A 17 -7.01 -22.49 14.98
CA ALA A 17 -7.30 -21.06 14.93
C ALA A 17 -6.56 -20.40 13.77
N LEU A 18 -7.25 -19.49 13.05
CA LEU A 18 -6.67 -18.73 11.95
C LEU A 18 -5.65 -17.73 12.49
N LEU A 19 -4.42 -17.79 11.97
CA LEU A 19 -3.35 -16.84 12.28
C LEU A 19 -3.23 -15.71 11.25
N THR A 20 -3.90 -15.85 10.10
CA THR A 20 -3.96 -14.78 9.10
C THR A 20 -5.07 -13.78 9.46
N PRO A 21 -4.81 -12.46 9.41
CA PRO A 21 -5.82 -11.44 9.65
C PRO A 21 -7.04 -11.55 8.73
N SER A 22 -8.21 -11.07 9.17
CA SER A 22 -9.43 -11.02 8.35
C SER A 22 -9.37 -9.93 7.27
N TYR A 23 -8.79 -8.78 7.63
CA TYR A 23 -8.62 -7.62 6.76
C TYR A 23 -7.28 -7.74 6.03
N ARG A 24 -7.30 -8.09 4.74
CA ARG A 24 -6.08 -8.31 3.94
C ARG A 24 -6.29 -7.82 2.51
N TRP A 25 -5.21 -7.33 1.91
CA TRP A 25 -5.18 -6.90 0.52
C TRP A 25 -3.77 -7.04 -0.04
N ASN A 26 -3.61 -7.12 -1.37
CA ASN A 26 -2.30 -7.01 -2.02
C ASN A 26 -2.42 -6.10 -3.24
N PRO A 27 -1.38 -5.33 -3.61
CA PRO A 27 -1.37 -4.70 -4.92
C PRO A 27 -1.21 -5.79 -5.98
N LEU A 28 -2.09 -5.75 -6.99
CA LEU A 28 -1.98 -6.60 -8.16
C LEU A 28 -1.14 -5.93 -9.25
N GLN A 29 -1.35 -4.62 -9.43
CA GLN A 29 -0.64 -3.79 -10.38
C GLN A 29 -0.53 -2.35 -9.88
N ILE A 30 0.62 -1.72 -10.09
CA ILE A 30 0.82 -0.27 -9.91
C ILE A 30 1.42 0.27 -11.19
N ASN A 31 0.78 1.29 -11.76
CA ASN A 31 1.28 2.04 -12.90
C ASN A 31 1.74 3.42 -12.44
N TRP A 32 3.04 3.65 -12.48
CA TRP A 32 3.68 4.90 -12.04
C TRP A 32 3.61 6.03 -13.07
N GLY A 33 3.12 5.75 -14.28
CA GLY A 33 3.06 6.73 -15.36
C GLY A 33 4.42 7.11 -15.93
N THR A 34 5.49 6.37 -15.61
CA THR A 34 6.83 6.55 -16.19
C THR A 34 7.08 5.55 -17.34
N PRO A 35 8.02 5.84 -18.26
CA PRO A 35 8.32 4.95 -19.38
C PRO A 35 8.74 3.53 -18.99
N ASP A 36 9.39 3.38 -17.84
CA ASP A 36 9.89 2.13 -17.28
C ASP A 36 8.98 1.53 -16.20
N ASN A 37 7.88 2.21 -15.88
CA ASN A 37 6.94 1.89 -14.81
C ASN A 37 7.58 1.72 -13.42
N TYR A 38 8.64 2.48 -13.13
CA TYR A 38 9.22 2.61 -11.79
C TYR A 38 8.79 3.91 -11.10
N PRO A 39 8.82 3.97 -9.76
CA PRO A 39 8.58 5.22 -9.05
C PRO A 39 9.59 6.29 -9.50
N PRO A 40 9.13 7.47 -9.96
CA PRO A 40 10.03 8.52 -10.40
C PRO A 40 10.78 9.13 -9.22
N THR A 41 11.86 9.87 -9.53
CA THR A 41 12.36 10.87 -8.58
C THR A 41 11.31 11.97 -8.46
N MET A 42 10.97 12.31 -7.22
CA MET A 42 9.95 13.28 -6.87
C MET A 42 10.57 14.58 -6.35
N ASP A 43 9.83 15.67 -6.49
CA ASP A 43 10.21 17.00 -6.05
C ASP A 43 9.09 17.57 -5.19
N HIS A 44 9.46 18.39 -4.20
CA HIS A 44 8.46 19.09 -3.39
C HIS A 44 7.62 20.02 -4.28
N GLY A 45 6.29 19.97 -4.09
CA GLY A 45 5.34 20.68 -4.96
C GLY A 45 4.98 19.95 -6.25
N GLY A 46 5.63 18.82 -6.55
CA GLY A 46 5.29 17.95 -7.66
C GLY A 46 4.01 17.14 -7.45
N THR A 47 3.42 16.72 -8.56
CA THR A 47 2.20 15.91 -8.62
C THR A 47 2.44 14.70 -9.52
N TYR A 48 2.20 13.51 -8.99
CA TYR A 48 2.49 12.25 -9.66
C TYR A 48 1.22 11.38 -9.71
N PRO A 49 0.46 11.41 -10.83
CA PRO A 49 -0.69 10.55 -11.00
C PRO A 49 -0.22 9.10 -11.21
N ILE A 50 -0.85 8.18 -10.48
CA ILE A 50 -0.63 6.74 -10.61
C ILE A 50 -1.97 6.03 -10.73
N SER A 51 -1.95 4.81 -11.26
CA SER A 51 -3.09 3.91 -11.18
C SER A 51 -2.72 2.61 -10.47
N VAL A 52 -3.63 2.10 -9.65
CA VAL A 52 -3.40 0.93 -8.81
C VAL A 52 -4.59 -0.01 -8.95
N GLU A 53 -4.30 -1.29 -9.10
CA GLU A 53 -5.26 -2.37 -8.98
C GLU A 53 -4.89 -3.17 -7.74
N VAL A 54 -5.85 -3.42 -6.85
CA VAL A 54 -5.63 -4.20 -5.62
C VAL A 54 -6.45 -5.48 -5.66
N GLN A 55 -5.97 -6.52 -5.02
CA GLN A 55 -6.74 -7.74 -4.80
C GLN A 55 -7.25 -7.77 -3.35
N ASN A 56 -8.55 -8.00 -3.18
CA ASN A 56 -9.11 -8.28 -1.87
C ASN A 56 -8.73 -9.71 -1.47
N THR A 57 -7.71 -9.84 -0.62
CA THR A 57 -7.29 -11.13 -0.09
C THR A 57 -7.89 -11.44 1.29
N GLY A 58 -8.82 -10.60 1.75
CA GLY A 58 -9.56 -10.77 2.98
C GLY A 58 -10.56 -11.92 2.93
N ILE A 59 -11.34 -12.05 4.00
CA ILE A 59 -12.37 -13.09 4.13
C ILE A 59 -13.79 -12.60 3.81
N SER A 60 -13.95 -11.29 3.57
CA SER A 60 -15.24 -10.63 3.36
C SER A 60 -15.17 -9.70 2.15
N ASP A 61 -16.29 -9.55 1.48
CA ASP A 61 -16.45 -8.58 0.40
C ASP A 61 -16.34 -7.16 0.94
N TRP A 62 -15.77 -6.24 0.16
CA TRP A 62 -15.69 -4.82 0.51
C TRP A 62 -16.97 -4.08 0.13
N THR A 63 -18.08 -4.52 0.70
CA THR A 63 -19.39 -3.91 0.49
C THR A 63 -19.47 -2.58 1.21
N CYS A 64 -19.59 -1.50 0.44
CA CYS A 64 -19.74 -0.17 1.00
C CYS A 64 -21.20 0.21 1.12
N GLY A 65 -21.54 0.78 2.27
CA GLY A 65 -22.87 1.29 2.55
C GLY A 65 -22.74 2.23 3.73
N TYR A 66 -22.47 3.50 3.47
CA TYR A 66 -22.40 4.51 4.53
C TYR A 66 -23.75 4.54 5.27
N PRO A 67 -23.77 4.51 6.62
CA PRO A 67 -22.65 4.77 7.54
C PRO A 67 -21.84 3.53 7.98
N ASN A 68 -22.13 2.33 7.47
CA ASN A 68 -21.57 1.08 7.97
C ASN A 68 -20.10 0.91 7.58
N PHE A 69 -19.73 0.99 6.30
CA PHE A 69 -18.33 0.86 5.87
C PHE A 69 -18.07 1.58 4.55
N SER A 70 -16.90 2.20 4.44
CA SER A 70 -16.29 2.66 3.19
C SER A 70 -14.82 2.26 3.17
N TYR A 71 -14.43 1.53 2.11
CA TYR A 71 -13.08 1.03 1.90
C TYR A 71 -12.39 1.88 0.84
N VAL A 72 -11.27 2.52 1.21
CA VAL A 72 -10.48 3.32 0.28
C VAL A 72 -9.03 2.87 0.27
N LEU A 73 -8.42 2.81 -0.90
CA LEU A 73 -6.97 2.76 -1.04
C LEU A 73 -6.43 4.18 -0.85
N THR A 74 -5.45 4.34 0.02
CA THR A 74 -4.72 5.60 0.21
C THR A 74 -3.28 5.28 0.61
N TYR A 75 -2.50 6.29 0.99
CA TYR A 75 -1.11 6.13 1.35
C TYR A 75 -0.70 6.99 2.53
N ARG A 76 0.42 6.63 3.15
CA ARG A 76 1.15 7.43 4.13
C ARG A 76 2.57 7.70 3.64
N TRP A 77 3.05 8.91 3.88
CA TRP A 77 4.45 9.26 3.78
C TRP A 77 5.17 8.81 5.05
N ALA A 78 6.35 8.21 4.89
CA ALA A 78 7.25 7.87 5.97
C ALA A 78 8.70 8.19 5.60
N LYS A 79 9.51 8.58 6.59
CA LYS A 79 10.96 8.78 6.47
C LYS A 79 11.62 8.46 7.82
N ALA A 80 12.81 7.85 7.79
CA ALA A 80 13.55 7.56 9.02
C ALA A 80 13.80 8.85 9.81
N GLY A 81 13.56 8.82 11.13
CA GLY A 81 13.64 10.00 12.00
C GLY A 81 12.41 10.90 11.97
N HIS A 82 11.39 10.58 11.17
CA HIS A 82 10.13 11.30 11.09
C HIS A 82 8.95 10.36 11.39
N GLY A 83 7.83 10.95 11.83
CA GLY A 83 6.56 10.23 11.94
C GLY A 83 5.94 9.92 10.57
N GLU A 84 4.79 9.26 10.57
CA GLU A 84 4.00 9.06 9.36
C GLU A 84 3.04 10.23 9.13
N VAL A 85 2.80 10.58 7.86
CA VAL A 85 1.81 11.58 7.46
C VAL A 85 0.90 10.99 6.38
N THR A 86 -0.41 10.99 6.62
CA THR A 86 -1.39 10.52 5.64
C THR A 86 -1.37 11.39 4.38
N GLY A 87 -1.34 10.72 3.22
CA GLY A 87 -1.38 11.33 1.91
C GLY A 87 -2.74 11.99 1.63
N SER A 88 -2.74 12.93 0.68
CA SER A 88 -3.93 13.74 0.37
C SER A 88 -4.85 13.14 -0.69
N SER A 89 -4.58 11.93 -1.20
CA SER A 89 -5.39 11.27 -2.23
C SER A 89 -5.83 9.90 -1.76
N TRP A 90 -7.06 9.56 -2.12
CA TRP A 90 -7.66 8.26 -1.85
C TRP A 90 -8.54 7.86 -3.03
N ALA A 91 -8.79 6.56 -3.16
CA ALA A 91 -9.72 6.04 -4.16
C ALA A 91 -10.57 4.93 -3.56
N SER A 92 -11.86 4.94 -3.92
CA SER A 92 -12.80 3.90 -3.48
C SER A 92 -12.42 2.55 -4.11
N VAL A 93 -12.33 1.52 -3.28
CA VAL A 93 -12.20 0.12 -3.71
C VAL A 93 -13.45 -0.69 -3.33
N CYS A 94 -14.56 0.01 -3.10
CA CYS A 94 -15.86 -0.56 -2.79
C CYS A 94 -16.34 -1.53 -3.89
N GLY A 95 -17.05 -2.58 -3.46
CA GLY A 95 -17.60 -3.60 -4.36
C GLY A 95 -16.60 -4.68 -4.76
N THR A 96 -15.37 -4.65 -4.24
CA THR A 96 -14.38 -5.70 -4.48
C THR A 96 -14.75 -6.96 -3.69
N LEU A 97 -15.22 -8.00 -4.39
CA LEU A 97 -15.56 -9.29 -3.80
C LEU A 97 -14.30 -9.97 -3.23
N LYS A 98 -14.49 -10.87 -2.26
CA LYS A 98 -13.35 -11.62 -1.71
C LYS A 98 -12.68 -12.43 -2.83
N GLY A 99 -11.36 -12.33 -2.90
CA GLY A 99 -10.54 -13.00 -3.91
C GLY A 99 -10.45 -12.27 -5.24
N ASP A 100 -11.32 -11.29 -5.50
CA ASP A 100 -11.35 -10.56 -6.76
C ASP A 100 -10.43 -9.33 -6.76
N PRO A 101 -9.96 -8.91 -7.94
CA PRO A 101 -9.32 -7.62 -8.11
C PRO A 101 -10.37 -6.49 -8.04
N SER A 102 -9.95 -5.35 -7.50
CA SER A 102 -10.68 -4.09 -7.66
C SER A 102 -10.62 -3.64 -9.12
N PRO A 103 -11.48 -2.71 -9.55
CA PRO A 103 -11.15 -1.90 -10.73
C PRO A 103 -9.80 -1.21 -10.55
N MET A 104 -9.16 -0.85 -11.68
CA MET A 104 -8.00 0.04 -11.68
C MET A 104 -8.43 1.41 -11.15
N VAL A 105 -7.85 1.85 -10.03
CA VAL A 105 -8.17 3.12 -9.37
C VAL A 105 -7.03 4.12 -9.52
N ASN A 106 -7.36 5.41 -9.61
CA ASN A 106 -6.37 6.47 -9.74
C ASN A 106 -6.05 7.10 -8.39
N LEU A 107 -4.77 7.29 -8.11
CA LEU A 107 -4.28 8.07 -6.98
C LEU A 107 -3.36 9.18 -7.47
N THR A 108 -3.29 10.25 -6.70
CA THR A 108 -2.32 11.32 -6.95
C THR A 108 -1.36 11.39 -5.77
N ILE A 109 -0.10 11.05 -6.02
CA ILE A 109 0.99 11.24 -5.06
C ILE A 109 1.41 12.71 -5.13
N GLN A 110 1.25 13.45 -4.04
CA GLN A 110 1.54 14.88 -3.97
C GLN A 110 1.66 15.31 -2.50
N ASN A 111 1.85 16.61 -2.26
CA ASN A 111 1.95 17.19 -0.92
C ASN A 111 3.01 16.48 -0.06
N ILE A 112 4.18 16.27 -0.65
CA ILE A 112 5.32 15.61 -0.01
C ILE A 112 5.72 16.40 1.25
N PRO A 113 5.73 15.78 2.46
CA PRO A 113 6.09 16.45 3.69
C PRO A 113 7.47 17.10 3.60
N ASN A 114 7.63 18.30 4.17
CA ASN A 114 8.89 19.04 4.13
C ASN A 114 9.91 18.48 5.15
N TRP A 115 10.41 17.27 4.90
CA TRP A 115 11.45 16.60 5.71
C TRP A 115 12.83 16.66 5.04
N GLY A 116 13.00 17.55 4.05
CA GLY A 116 14.22 17.68 3.25
C GLY A 116 14.44 16.54 2.26
N ALA A 117 15.50 16.64 1.46
CA ALA A 117 15.80 15.65 0.42
C ALA A 117 16.13 14.24 0.97
N GLY A 118 16.09 13.23 0.10
CA GLY A 118 16.56 11.88 0.36
C GLY A 118 15.53 10.78 0.09
N ALA A 119 15.74 9.62 0.70
CA ALA A 119 14.84 8.48 0.57
C ALA A 119 13.60 8.65 1.46
N TYR A 120 12.43 8.45 0.86
CA TYR A 120 11.12 8.40 1.50
C TYR A 120 10.49 7.04 1.23
N THR A 121 9.50 6.68 2.04
CA THR A 121 8.65 5.52 1.80
C THR A 121 7.21 5.98 1.63
N ILE A 122 6.59 5.56 0.53
CA ILE A 122 5.15 5.64 0.34
C ILE A 122 4.57 4.30 0.79
N ARG A 123 3.73 4.34 1.83
CA ARG A 123 3.06 3.17 2.39
C ARG A 123 1.62 3.16 1.93
N PHE A 124 1.32 2.39 0.89
CA PHE A 124 -0.06 2.16 0.47
C PHE A 124 -0.76 1.26 1.48
N ASP A 125 -2.03 1.55 1.76
CA ASP A 125 -2.86 0.70 2.62
C ASP A 125 -4.35 0.95 2.38
N ILE A 126 -5.18 -0.01 2.78
CA ILE A 126 -6.64 0.16 2.80
C ILE A 126 -7.01 0.83 4.12
N TYR A 127 -7.67 1.98 4.00
CA TYR A 127 -8.26 2.70 5.10
C TYR A 127 -9.78 2.52 5.08
N VAL A 128 -10.34 2.21 6.24
CA VAL A 128 -11.77 1.99 6.43
C VAL A 128 -12.34 3.13 7.24
N THR A 129 -13.40 3.75 6.72
CA THR A 129 -14.25 4.65 7.51
C THR A 129 -15.56 3.96 7.85
N SER A 130 -15.96 4.03 9.11
CA SER A 130 -17.20 3.41 9.62
C SER A 130 -17.75 4.17 10.81
N ALA A 131 -19.05 4.02 11.07
CA ALA A 131 -19.66 4.49 12.32
C ALA A 131 -19.07 3.83 13.58
N TYR A 132 -18.39 2.69 13.44
CA TYR A 132 -17.79 1.93 14.54
C TYR A 132 -16.32 2.32 14.78
N GLY A 133 -15.81 3.32 14.07
CA GLY A 133 -14.44 3.79 14.15
C GLY A 133 -13.67 3.54 12.85
N ASN A 134 -12.70 4.39 12.60
CA ASN A 134 -11.84 4.29 11.44
C ASN A 134 -10.62 3.46 11.77
N PHE A 135 -10.11 2.72 10.78
CA PHE A 135 -8.91 1.92 10.97
C PHE A 135 -8.23 1.63 9.65
N TRP A 136 -6.94 1.34 9.74
CA TRP A 136 -6.14 0.82 8.64
C TRP A 136 -6.12 -0.70 8.69
N PHE A 137 -6.03 -1.36 7.54
CA PHE A 137 -5.83 -2.82 7.52
C PHE A 137 -4.52 -3.20 8.24
N SER A 138 -3.49 -2.35 8.16
CA SER A 138 -2.24 -2.57 8.88
C SER A 138 -2.37 -2.57 10.41
N GLU A 139 -3.28 -1.78 10.98
CA GLU A 139 -3.58 -1.77 12.42
C GLU A 139 -4.34 -3.03 12.85
N ARG A 140 -4.90 -3.77 11.89
CA ARG A 140 -5.56 -5.07 12.10
C ARG A 140 -4.64 -6.26 11.83
N GLY A 141 -3.33 -6.02 11.77
CA GLY A 141 -2.30 -7.05 11.67
C GLY A 141 -1.88 -7.42 10.25
N TRP A 142 -2.42 -6.73 9.23
CA TRP A 142 -1.89 -6.85 7.87
C TRP A 142 -0.69 -5.91 7.66
N ARG A 143 0.00 -6.01 6.52
CA ARG A 143 1.09 -5.08 6.20
C ARG A 143 0.63 -4.05 5.18
N SER A 144 1.11 -2.82 5.31
CA SER A 144 1.09 -1.86 4.20
C SER A 144 2.00 -2.34 3.07
N TYR A 145 1.77 -1.81 1.87
CA TYR A 145 2.67 -1.99 0.76
C TYR A 145 3.62 -0.79 0.65
N ASP A 146 4.88 -1.04 0.97
CA ASP A 146 5.90 -0.01 1.11
C ASP A 146 6.70 0.13 -0.20
N VAL A 147 6.76 1.37 -0.72
CA VAL A 147 7.53 1.72 -1.91
C VAL A 147 8.56 2.79 -1.54
N SER A 148 9.83 2.51 -1.81
CA SER A 148 10.90 3.50 -1.65
C SER A 148 10.90 4.47 -2.83
N VAL A 149 10.92 5.77 -2.53
CA VAL A 149 10.99 6.84 -3.53
C VAL A 149 12.06 7.87 -3.15
N CYS A 150 12.54 8.60 -4.15
CA CYS A 150 13.52 9.66 -3.97
C CYS A 150 12.87 11.02 -4.03
N VAL A 151 13.19 11.89 -3.08
CA VAL A 151 12.67 13.26 -3.04
C VAL A 151 13.82 14.26 -3.07
N GLY A 152 13.77 15.24 -3.98
CA GLY A 152 14.67 16.39 -4.02
C GLY A 152 16.11 16.06 -4.44
N GLY A 153 16.30 15.03 -5.26
CA GLY A 153 17.60 14.66 -5.83
C GLY A 153 17.78 13.14 -5.96
N PRO A 154 18.87 12.69 -6.62
CA PRO A 154 19.14 11.26 -6.75
C PRO A 154 19.38 10.68 -5.36
N CYS A 155 18.51 9.77 -4.90
CA CYS A 155 18.97 8.87 -3.85
C CYS A 155 20.12 8.09 -4.44
N LYS A 156 21.25 8.01 -3.74
CA LYS A 156 22.27 7.04 -4.08
C LYS A 156 21.61 5.67 -4.04
N GLY A 157 21.31 5.10 -5.20
CA GLY A 157 20.90 3.72 -5.31
C GLY A 157 21.99 2.90 -4.66
N PHE A 158 21.67 2.22 -3.56
CA PHE A 158 22.56 1.19 -3.05
C PHE A 158 22.57 0.09 -4.12
N ILE A 159 23.56 0.14 -5.01
CA ILE A 159 24.00 -1.05 -5.72
C ILE A 159 24.56 -1.94 -4.59
N PRO A 160 23.97 -3.11 -4.27
CA PRO A 160 24.65 -4.02 -3.38
C PRO A 160 25.98 -4.33 -4.03
N ALA A 161 27.08 -3.96 -3.37
CA ALA A 161 28.41 -4.26 -3.84
C ALA A 161 28.55 -5.79 -3.85
N VAL A 162 28.33 -6.41 -5.01
CA VAL A 162 28.74 -7.79 -5.24
C VAL A 162 30.26 -7.76 -5.23
N ARG A 163 30.85 -8.06 -4.08
CA ARG A 163 32.28 -8.31 -3.98
C ARG A 163 32.53 -9.59 -4.78
N LYS A 164 33.01 -9.41 -6.00
CA LYS A 164 33.44 -10.51 -6.85
C LYS A 164 34.83 -10.89 -6.36
N ASP A 165 34.88 -11.78 -5.37
CA ASP A 165 36.11 -12.47 -5.02
C ASP A 165 36.45 -13.40 -6.20
N TYR A 166 37.37 -12.97 -7.07
CA TYR A 166 37.98 -13.85 -8.06
C TYR A 166 39.15 -14.61 -7.41
N PRO A 167 39.34 -15.91 -7.73
CA PRO A 167 40.44 -16.72 -7.24
C PRO A 167 41.80 -16.27 -7.78
#